data_AF-A0A2P5NWC4-F1
#
_entry.id   AF-A0A2P5NWC4-F1
#
_cell.length_a   1.000
_cell.length_b   1.000
_cell.length_c   1.000
_cell.angle_alpha   90.00
_cell.angle_beta   90.00
_cell.angle_gamma   90.00
#
_symmetry.space_group_name_H-M   'P 1'
#
loop_
_entity.id
_entity.type
_entity.pdbx_description
1 polymer ?
#
loop_
_entity_poly.entity_id
_entity_poly.type
_entity_poly.pdbx_seq_one_letter_code
_entity_poly.pdbx_strand_id
1 'polypeptide(L)'
;MNWFESQLASLDQLAEAYRLSQQKSGTDVVNASEALRLKRSQFIDAVQALVNDVIKVKGINACAAYHDGLILAHAGSSINIDALGAIIQESISVAQQGSTILKLGDIQQIVIVGGINKVAMLSVGPITLCISSPKNTNLAAALSQNNLPS
;
A
#
# COMPACT_ATOMS: atom_id res chain seq x y z
N MET A 1 7.10 -7.20 16.57
CA MET A 1 6.51 -6.43 15.46
C MET A 1 7.57 -5.45 15.00
N ASN A 2 8.04 -5.55 13.76
CA ASN A 2 9.02 -4.59 13.24
C ASN A 2 8.33 -3.25 12.88
N TRP A 3 9.11 -2.19 12.65
CA TRP A 3 8.57 -0.86 12.36
C TRP A 3 7.56 -0.89 11.21
N PHE A 4 7.89 -1.57 10.11
CA PHE A 4 7.05 -1.62 8.92
C PHE A 4 5.70 -2.31 9.18
N GLU A 5 5.69 -3.45 9.87
CA GLU A 5 4.47 -4.14 10.31
C GLU A 5 3.57 -3.23 11.16
N SER A 6 4.16 -2.45 12.08
CA SER A 6 3.41 -1.49 12.90
C SER A 6 2.78 -0.38 12.07
N GLN A 7 3.47 0.11 11.03
CA GLN A 7 2.91 1.08 10.09
C GLN A 7 1.75 0.49 9.29
N LEU A 8 1.90 -0.75 8.80
CA LEU A 8 0.84 -1.43 8.06
C LEU A 8 -0.41 -1.65 8.92
N ALA A 9 -0.22 -2.10 10.17
CA ALA A 9 -1.32 -2.27 11.11
C ALA A 9 -2.02 -0.94 11.44
N SER A 10 -1.27 0.16 11.56
CA SER A 10 -1.84 1.49 11.80
C SER A 10 -2.65 1.98 10.60
N LEU A 11 -2.18 1.72 9.38
CA LEU A 11 -2.91 2.05 8.16
C LEU A 11 -4.21 1.24 8.02
N ASP A 12 -4.17 -0.05 8.36
CA ASP A 12 -5.34 -0.92 8.30
C ASP A 12 -6.44 -0.42 9.26
N GLN A 13 -6.06 0.02 10.47
CA GLN A 13 -6.98 0.65 11.42
C GLN A 13 -7.59 1.96 10.88
N LEU A 14 -6.78 2.81 10.22
CA LEU A 14 -7.27 4.05 9.60
C LEU A 14 -8.20 3.77 8.42
N ALA A 15 -7.88 2.77 7.59
CA ALA A 15 -8.70 2.35 6.47
C ALA A 15 -10.07 1.84 6.95
N GLU A 16 -10.08 1.02 8.00
CA GLU A 16 -11.32 0.51 8.59
C GLU A 16 -12.17 1.62 9.22
N ALA A 17 -11.53 2.57 9.94
CA ALA A 17 -12.22 3.74 10.46
C ALA A 17 -12.85 4.60 9.35
N TYR A 18 -12.16 4.76 8.22
CA TYR A 18 -12.70 5.46 7.06
C TYR A 18 -13.88 4.70 6.44
N ARG A 19 -13.77 3.38 6.25
CA ARG A 19 -14.84 2.52 5.72
C ARG A 19 -16.11 2.60 6.59
N LEU A 20 -15.97 2.50 7.90
CA LEU A 20 -17.09 2.61 8.84
C LEU A 20 -17.73 4.00 8.82
N SER A 21 -16.95 5.05 8.57
CA SER A 21 -17.48 6.42 8.48
C SER A 21 -18.36 6.63 7.24
N GLN A 22 -18.07 5.94 6.12
CA GLN A 22 -18.91 5.97 4.92
C GLN A 22 -20.31 5.37 5.15
N GLN A 23 -20.41 4.37 6.03
CA GLN A 23 -21.67 3.64 6.29
C GLN A 23 -22.63 4.39 7.25
N LYS A 24 -22.15 5.40 7.99
CA LYS A 24 -22.93 6.10 9.03
C LYS A 24 -23.71 7.34 8.53
N SER A 25 -23.68 7.64 7.24
CA SER A 25 -24.33 8.83 6.66
C SER A 25 -25.86 8.69 6.60
N GLY A 26 -26.55 8.77 7.75
CA GLY A 26 -28.00 8.58 7.84
C GLY A 26 -28.80 9.75 8.43
N THR A 27 -28.22 10.65 9.22
CA THR A 27 -29.04 11.58 10.04
C THR A 27 -28.54 13.03 10.15
N ASP A 28 -27.30 13.35 9.77
CA ASP A 28 -26.78 14.72 9.77
C ASP A 28 -25.73 14.90 8.66
N VAL A 29 -26.20 15.35 7.49
CA VAL A 29 -25.42 15.34 6.23
C VAL A 29 -24.20 16.25 6.31
N VAL A 30 -24.29 17.37 7.03
CA VAL A 30 -23.21 18.37 7.08
C VAL A 30 -22.08 17.91 8.00
N ASN A 31 -22.40 17.50 9.23
CA ASN A 31 -21.41 17.00 10.19
C ASN A 31 -20.82 15.64 9.76
N ALA A 32 -21.63 14.76 9.15
CA ALA A 32 -21.14 13.51 8.59
C ALA A 32 -20.16 13.75 7.42
N SER A 33 -20.40 14.78 6.60
CA SER A 33 -19.51 15.16 5.49
C SER A 33 -18.15 15.68 5.99
N GLU A 34 -18.11 16.51 7.03
CA GLU A 34 -16.84 16.98 7.61
C GLU A 34 -16.04 15.85 8.27
N ALA A 35 -16.71 15.01 9.07
CA ALA A 35 -16.08 13.86 9.70
C ALA A 35 -15.50 12.89 8.66
N LEU A 36 -16.22 12.64 7.57
CA LEU A 36 -15.76 11.80 6.47
C LEU A 36 -14.54 12.39 5.76
N ARG A 37 -14.55 13.71 5.47
CA ARG A 37 -13.40 14.40 4.86
C ARG A 37 -12.17 14.32 5.74
N LEU A 38 -12.33 14.52 7.05
CA LEU A 38 -11.23 14.43 8.00
C LEU A 38 -10.63 13.02 8.03
N LYS A 39 -11.47 11.98 8.10
CA LYS A 39 -11.02 10.58 8.08
C LYS A 39 -10.31 10.20 6.78
N ARG A 40 -10.83 10.67 5.65
CA ARG A 40 -10.18 10.50 4.34
C ARG A 40 -8.81 11.17 4.31
N SER A 41 -8.70 12.42 4.77
CA SER A 41 -7.42 13.14 4.82
C SER A 41 -6.42 12.39 5.70
N GLN A 42 -6.81 12.04 6.93
CA GLN A 42 -5.95 11.29 7.86
C GLN A 42 -5.41 9.99 7.24
N PHE A 43 -6.26 9.27 6.52
CA PHE A 43 -5.85 8.06 5.82
C PHE A 43 -4.86 8.35 4.69
N ILE A 44 -5.17 9.28 3.78
CA ILE A 44 -4.28 9.63 2.66
C ILE A 44 -2.94 10.18 3.16
N ASP A 45 -2.95 11.03 4.17
CA ASP A 45 -1.75 11.62 4.77
C ASP A 45 -0.85 10.53 5.38
N ALA A 46 -1.44 9.56 6.08
CA ALA A 46 -0.72 8.42 6.63
C ALA A 46 -0.14 7.51 5.53
N VAL A 47 -0.88 7.29 4.44
CA VAL A 47 -0.40 6.51 3.29
C VAL A 47 0.79 7.21 2.63
N GLN A 48 0.70 8.53 2.42
CA GLN A 48 1.80 9.30 1.85
C GLN A 48 3.03 9.32 2.78
N ALA A 49 2.83 9.45 4.09
CA ALA A 49 3.90 9.36 5.08
C ALA A 49 4.62 8.00 5.02
N LEU A 50 3.87 6.89 4.98
CA LEU A 50 4.46 5.56 4.84
C LEU A 50 5.28 5.44 3.55
N VAL A 51 4.73 5.86 2.41
CA VAL A 51 5.43 5.80 1.12
C VAL A 51 6.74 6.61 1.17
N ASN A 52 6.72 7.79 1.79
CA ASN A 52 7.89 8.64 2.00
C ASN A 52 8.92 8.03 2.96
N ASP A 53 8.49 7.24 3.93
CA ASP A 53 9.39 6.60 4.88
C ASP A 53 10.01 5.32 4.30
N VAL A 54 9.24 4.57 3.53
CA VAL A 54 9.73 3.38 2.82
C VAL A 54 10.83 3.76 1.83
N ILE A 55 10.71 4.87 1.09
CA ILE A 55 11.76 5.26 0.14
C ILE A 55 13.09 5.66 0.82
N LYS A 56 13.07 6.03 2.10
CA LYS A 56 14.29 6.32 2.88
C LYS A 56 15.07 5.06 3.24
N VAL A 57 14.45 3.88 3.15
CA VAL A 57 15.13 2.60 3.42
C VAL A 57 16.19 2.35 2.35
N LYS A 58 17.42 2.06 2.78
CA LYS A 58 18.52 1.75 1.86
C LYS A 58 18.17 0.56 0.97
N GLY A 59 18.31 0.75 -0.34
CA GLY A 59 18.06 -0.30 -1.33
C GLY A 59 16.63 -0.35 -1.86
N ILE A 60 15.80 0.64 -1.55
CA ILE A 60 14.48 0.85 -2.19
C ILE A 60 14.61 1.98 -3.22
N ASN A 61 14.09 1.76 -4.43
CA ASN A 61 14.17 2.71 -5.55
C ASN A 61 12.91 3.58 -5.69
N ALA A 62 11.75 3.00 -5.41
CA ALA A 62 10.46 3.68 -5.50
C ALA A 62 9.45 2.96 -4.59
N CYS A 63 8.47 3.71 -4.12
CA CYS A 63 7.32 3.19 -3.40
C CYS A 63 6.06 3.91 -3.90
N ALA A 64 4.96 3.19 -4.05
CA ALA A 64 3.67 3.76 -4.44
C ALA A 64 2.53 3.01 -3.77
N ALA A 65 1.45 3.71 -3.45
CA ALA A 65 0.23 3.14 -2.93
C ALA A 65 -0.91 3.37 -3.92
N TYR A 66 -1.68 2.32 -4.18
CA TYR A 66 -2.80 2.34 -5.12
C TYR A 66 -4.09 1.89 -4.44
N HIS A 67 -5.21 2.38 -4.94
CA HIS A 67 -6.55 1.92 -4.60
C HIS A 67 -7.35 1.81 -5.88
N ASP A 68 -7.87 0.61 -6.18
CA ASP A 68 -8.60 0.31 -7.41
C ASP A 68 -7.86 0.75 -8.69
N GLY A 69 -6.55 0.53 -8.73
CA GLY A 69 -5.67 0.90 -9.85
C GLY A 69 -5.30 2.38 -9.93
N LEU A 70 -5.91 3.24 -9.11
CA LEU A 70 -5.59 4.66 -9.03
C LEU A 70 -4.50 4.91 -8.00
N ILE A 71 -3.58 5.81 -8.32
CA ILE A 71 -2.55 6.21 -7.39
C ILE A 71 -3.12 7.05 -6.24
N LEU A 72 -2.74 6.70 -5.02
CA LEU A 72 -2.97 7.51 -3.81
C LEU A 72 -1.73 8.29 -3.38
N ALA A 73 -0.55 7.66 -3.48
CA ALA A 73 0.72 8.24 -3.08
C ALA A 73 1.87 7.60 -3.84
N HIS A 74 2.95 8.35 -4.07
CA HIS A 74 4.21 7.79 -4.56
C HIS A 74 5.42 8.56 -4.04
N ALA A 75 6.58 7.90 -4.07
CA ALA A 75 7.88 8.49 -3.83
C ALA A 75 8.97 7.71 -4.59
N GLY A 76 10.04 8.42 -4.97
CA GLY A 76 11.15 7.87 -5.75
C GLY A 76 10.95 7.99 -7.26
N SER A 77 11.94 7.52 -8.02
CA SER A 77 11.95 7.62 -9.48
C SER A 77 11.31 6.37 -10.09
N SER A 78 10.09 6.51 -10.60
CA SER A 78 9.42 5.50 -11.39
C SER A 78 8.86 6.12 -12.67
N ILE A 79 9.20 5.52 -13.80
CA ILE A 79 8.69 5.92 -15.11
C ILE A 79 7.25 5.41 -15.22
N ASN A 80 6.31 6.33 -15.49
CA ASN A 80 4.90 6.06 -15.80
C ASN A 80 4.10 5.31 -14.72
N ILE A 81 3.85 6.02 -13.61
CA ILE A 81 3.19 5.48 -12.42
C ILE A 81 1.73 5.08 -12.64
N ASP A 82 1.00 5.81 -13.49
CA ASP A 82 -0.40 5.50 -13.76
C ASP A 82 -0.54 4.18 -14.54
N ALA A 83 0.32 3.97 -15.55
CA ALA A 83 0.36 2.70 -16.27
C ALA A 83 0.75 1.53 -15.35
N LEU A 84 1.66 1.78 -14.40
CA LEU A 84 2.04 0.78 -13.39
C LEU A 84 0.84 0.41 -12.49
N GLY A 85 0.02 1.39 -12.08
CA GLY A 85 -1.19 1.15 -11.29
C GLY A 85 -2.17 0.19 -11.97
N ALA A 86 -2.44 0.39 -13.26
CA ALA A 86 -3.29 -0.51 -14.05
C ALA A 86 -2.71 -1.93 -14.14
N ILE A 87 -1.40 -2.06 -14.35
CA ILE A 87 -0.72 -3.37 -14.41
C ILE A 87 -0.79 -4.10 -13.06
N ILE A 88 -0.63 -3.37 -11.96
CA ILE A 88 -0.73 -3.93 -10.60
C ILE A 88 -2.14 -4.47 -10.36
N GLN A 89 -3.17 -3.69 -10.69
CA GLN A 89 -4.57 -4.10 -10.52
C GLN A 89 -4.88 -5.38 -11.29
N GLU A 90 -4.45 -5.46 -12.55
CA GLU A 90 -4.61 -6.66 -13.37
C GLU A 90 -3.84 -7.86 -12.77
N SER A 91 -2.62 -7.64 -12.30
CA SER A 91 -1.80 -8.69 -11.69
C SER A 91 -2.46 -9.28 -10.43
N ILE A 92 -3.06 -8.43 -9.60
CA ILE A 92 -3.80 -8.86 -8.41
C ILE A 92 -5.05 -9.64 -8.80
N SER A 93 -5.82 -9.14 -9.78
CA SER A 93 -7.01 -9.83 -10.29
C SER A 93 -6.68 -11.25 -10.77
N VAL A 94 -5.63 -11.40 -11.58
CA VAL A 94 -5.16 -12.71 -12.06
C VAL A 94 -4.68 -13.59 -10.91
N ALA A 95 -3.93 -13.04 -9.95
CA ALA A 95 -3.45 -13.79 -8.80
C ALA A 95 -4.61 -14.29 -7.91
N GLN A 96 -5.66 -13.49 -7.71
CA GLN A 96 -6.86 -13.89 -6.97
C GLN A 96 -7.60 -15.04 -7.66
N GLN A 97 -7.71 -15.01 -8.99
CA GLN A 97 -8.29 -16.13 -9.73
C GLN A 97 -7.44 -17.40 -9.56
N GLY A 98 -6.11 -17.27 -9.62
CA GLY A 98 -5.17 -18.37 -9.38
C GLY A 98 -5.19 -18.91 -7.94
N SER A 99 -5.53 -18.07 -6.95
CA SER A 99 -5.48 -18.45 -5.53
C SER A 99 -6.46 -19.58 -5.21
N THR A 100 -7.62 -19.63 -5.87
CA THR A 100 -8.62 -20.69 -5.70
C THR A 100 -8.10 -22.02 -6.23
N ILE A 101 -7.47 -22.00 -7.41
CA ILE A 101 -6.90 -23.20 -8.05
C ILE A 101 -5.77 -23.77 -7.20
N LEU A 102 -4.93 -22.89 -6.66
CA LEU A 102 -3.75 -23.24 -5.87
C LEU A 102 -4.02 -23.40 -4.37
N LYS A 103 -5.26 -23.14 -3.92
CA LYS A 103 -5.68 -23.17 -2.50
C LYS A 103 -4.80 -22.29 -1.59
N LEU A 104 -4.44 -21.10 -2.07
CA LEU A 104 -3.56 -20.17 -1.34
C LEU A 104 -4.30 -19.34 -0.27
N GLY A 105 -5.64 -19.32 -0.31
CA GLY A 105 -6.43 -18.36 0.46
C GLY A 105 -6.34 -16.96 -0.13
N ASP A 106 -6.40 -15.94 0.72
CA ASP A 106 -6.29 -14.55 0.30
C ASP A 106 -4.85 -14.21 -0.13
N ILE A 107 -4.72 -13.57 -1.28
CA ILE A 107 -3.41 -13.08 -1.76
C ILE A 107 -3.01 -11.88 -0.92
N GLN A 108 -2.01 -12.06 -0.06
CA GLN A 108 -1.44 -10.98 0.76
C GLN A 108 -0.28 -10.25 0.07
N GLN A 109 0.45 -10.97 -0.78
CA GLN A 109 1.66 -10.45 -1.41
C GLN A 109 1.91 -11.09 -2.78
N ILE A 110 2.38 -10.27 -3.72
CA ILE A 110 2.92 -10.70 -5.01
C ILE A 110 4.33 -10.14 -5.13
N VAL A 111 5.30 -10.96 -5.56
CA VAL A 111 6.66 -10.48 -5.84
C VAL A 111 7.04 -10.87 -7.26
N ILE A 112 7.35 -9.86 -8.07
CA ILE A 112 7.85 -10.02 -9.44
C ILE A 112 9.34 -9.71 -9.42
N VAL A 113 10.17 -10.67 -9.84
CA VAL A 113 11.64 -10.52 -9.86
C VAL A 113 12.13 -10.53 -11.30
N GLY A 114 12.63 -9.38 -11.77
CA GLY A 114 13.28 -9.25 -13.06
C GLY A 114 14.78 -9.53 -13.01
N GLY A 115 15.47 -9.30 -14.12
CA GLY A 115 16.93 -9.44 -14.21
C GLY A 115 17.71 -8.41 -13.39
N ILE A 116 17.13 -7.22 -13.19
CA ILE A 116 17.79 -6.06 -12.56
C ILE A 116 17.09 -5.66 -11.26
N ASN A 117 15.77 -5.50 -11.31
CA ASN A 117 14.94 -5.04 -10.21
C ASN A 117 13.88 -6.07 -9.84
N LYS A 118 13.29 -5.93 -8.65
CA LYS A 118 12.07 -6.60 -8.23
C LYS A 118 11.02 -5.59 -7.82
N VAL A 119 9.76 -6.00 -7.90
CA VAL A 119 8.61 -5.27 -7.37
C VAL A 119 7.88 -6.19 -6.41
N ALA A 120 7.65 -5.73 -5.19
CA ALA A 120 6.77 -6.38 -4.23
C ALA A 120 5.46 -5.57 -4.13
N MET A 121 4.33 -6.26 -4.26
CA MET A 121 2.98 -5.73 -4.10
C MET A 121 2.40 -6.34 -2.83
N LEU A 122 1.93 -5.51 -1.90
CA LEU A 122 1.40 -5.92 -0.61
C LEU A 122 -0.03 -5.38 -0.47
N SER A 123 -0.97 -6.27 -0.14
CA SER A 123 -2.33 -5.88 0.17
C SER A 123 -2.42 -5.42 1.63
N VAL A 124 -2.92 -4.21 1.85
CA VAL A 124 -3.06 -3.59 3.19
C VAL A 124 -4.46 -2.97 3.24
N GLY A 125 -5.42 -3.69 3.82
CA GLY A 125 -6.82 -3.31 3.73
C GLY A 125 -7.26 -3.07 2.27
N PRO A 126 -7.82 -1.89 1.92
CA PRO A 126 -8.27 -1.57 0.57
C PRO A 126 -7.16 -1.07 -0.37
N ILE A 127 -5.92 -0.93 0.11
CA ILE A 127 -4.81 -0.40 -0.70
C ILE A 127 -3.83 -1.50 -1.09
N THR A 128 -3.16 -1.26 -2.21
CA THR A 128 -1.98 -2.03 -2.62
C THR A 128 -0.75 -1.15 -2.50
N LEU A 129 0.19 -1.55 -1.64
CA LEU A 129 1.50 -0.92 -1.55
C LEU A 129 2.48 -1.64 -2.48
N CYS A 130 3.14 -0.88 -3.34
CA CYS A 130 4.14 -1.39 -4.28
C CYS A 130 5.51 -0.82 -3.98
N ILE A 131 6.49 -1.70 -3.84
CA ILE A 131 7.87 -1.36 -3.49
C ILE A 131 8.79 -1.89 -4.59
N SER A 132 9.53 -1.00 -5.24
CA SER A 132 10.55 -1.33 -6.22
C SER A 132 11.94 -1.29 -5.59
N SER A 133 12.76 -2.29 -5.88
CA SER A 133 14.14 -2.40 -5.37
C SER A 133 15.03 -3.16 -6.34
N PRO A 134 16.38 -3.08 -6.20
CA PRO A 134 17.27 -3.96 -6.93
C PRO A 134 16.98 -5.43 -6.61
N LYS A 135 17.20 -6.32 -7.58
CA LYS A 135 16.96 -7.76 -7.46
C LYS A 135 17.61 -8.39 -6.23
N ASN A 136 18.77 -7.88 -5.84
CA ASN A 136 19.56 -8.45 -4.73
C ASN A 136 19.17 -7.89 -3.36
N THR A 137 18.31 -6.87 -3.29
CA THR A 137 17.85 -6.34 -2.01
C THR A 137 16.93 -7.34 -1.32
N ASN A 138 17.27 -7.72 -0.09
CA ASN A 138 16.34 -8.45 0.78
C ASN A 138 15.35 -7.45 1.40
N LEU A 139 14.17 -7.31 0.78
CA LEU A 139 13.15 -6.36 1.22
C LEU A 139 12.67 -6.61 2.65
N ALA A 140 12.47 -7.88 3.04
CA ALA A 140 12.02 -8.22 4.40
C ALA A 140 13.07 -7.80 5.45
N ALA A 141 14.35 -8.02 5.17
CA ALA A 141 15.42 -7.56 6.05
C ALA A 141 15.54 -6.03 6.06
N ALA A 142 15.44 -5.39 4.90
CA ALA A 142 15.57 -3.93 4.78
C ALA A 142 14.42 -3.19 5.51
N LEU A 143 13.19 -3.67 5.37
CA LEU A 143 12.00 -3.07 6.01
C LEU A 143 11.91 -3.38 7.51
N SER A 144 12.52 -4.48 7.97
CA SER A 144 12.51 -4.84 9.40
C SER A 144 13.59 -4.13 10.22
N GLN A 145 14.68 -3.67 9.60
CA GLN A 145 15.80 -3.00 10.28
C GLN A 145 15.63 -1.49 10.44
N ASN A 146 14.61 -0.89 9.82
CA ASN A 146 14.48 0.55 9.79
C ASN A 146 13.82 1.07 11.08
N ASN A 147 14.65 1.42 12.07
CA ASN A 147 14.27 2.35 13.13
C ASN A 147 14.48 3.77 12.58
N LEU A 148 13.50 4.29 11.84
CA LEU A 148 13.52 5.71 11.48
C LEU A 148 13.51 6.52 12.78
N PRO A 149 14.44 7.48 12.97
CA PRO A 149 14.38 8.36 14.12
C PRO A 149 13.10 9.20 14.01
N SER A 150 12.28 9.12 15.06
CA SER A 150 11.11 9.97 15.31
C SER A 150 11.49 11.45 15.34
#